data_AF-A0A6L4YTK4-F1
#
_entry.id   AF-A0A6L4YTK4-F1
#
_cell.length_a   1.000
_cell.length_b   1.000
_cell.length_c   1.000
_cell.angle_alpha   90.00
_cell.angle_beta   90.00
_cell.angle_gamma   90.00
#
_symmetry.space_group_name_H-M   'P 1'
#
loop_
_entity.id
_entity.type
_entity.pdbx_description
1 polymer ?
#
loop_
_entity_poly.entity_id
_entity_poly.type
_entity_poly.pdbx_seq_one_letter_code
_entity_poly.pdbx_strand_id
1 'polypeptide(L)'
;MRTLSKIRKPTNCVYFLMIISSVFLFQDRLMADNIITSGTTMRVTAGTTVVSQTSVTIQNGATLNNLGTLVLSGNLTNQNASANSLGTGTIVMSGTSVQAISGQNIFGNLTLNNASGITLGGNSTLNGSITFTSGRITLGSNNLLLGTAALVAGAPSATSMVVATGSGQLRKSFSGTGSFTFPVGDAIGTVEYTPVTVNFTAGSFAAGNYAGVNLTNSAYPGATGSYINRFWGVAQSGITGFTCNATFKYMPADVVGTENLIYCLRITPVSVVYFSVANTASDLLTANGITEFGTFTGIQQLANKTLNLTALLEGLYLPEQRQTRSALNYTIRPAMLRNCLLPEMLT
;
A
#
# COMPACT_ATOMS: atom_id res chain seq x y z
N MET A 1 14.59 26.95 -95.23
CA MET A 1 14.90 25.57 -94.80
C MET A 1 16.03 25.62 -93.79
N ARG A 2 15.85 25.04 -92.59
CA ARG A 2 16.88 24.42 -91.70
C ARG A 2 18.14 25.26 -91.33
N THR A 3 18.65 25.38 -90.10
CA THR A 3 18.38 24.84 -88.76
C THR A 3 19.31 25.59 -87.78
N LEU A 4 18.76 25.99 -86.63
CA LEU A 4 19.34 26.12 -85.28
C LEU A 4 20.87 26.19 -85.08
N SER A 5 21.35 27.31 -84.51
CA SER A 5 22.58 27.35 -83.68
C SER A 5 22.24 27.78 -82.25
N LYS A 6 22.64 26.93 -81.30
CA LYS A 6 22.42 27.01 -79.84
C LYS A 6 22.87 28.35 -79.22
N ILE A 7 22.01 28.93 -78.38
CA ILE A 7 22.39 29.94 -77.38
C ILE A 7 22.33 29.29 -76.00
N ARG A 8 23.44 29.37 -75.24
CA ARG A 8 23.56 28.96 -73.83
C ARG A 8 23.15 30.11 -72.91
N LYS A 9 22.52 29.76 -71.78
CA LYS A 9 22.57 30.32 -70.39
C LYS A 9 21.15 30.44 -69.77
N PRO A 10 21.01 30.52 -68.44
CA PRO A 10 21.73 29.82 -67.37
C PRO A 10 20.75 29.07 -66.44
N THR A 11 21.32 28.24 -65.56
CA THR A 11 20.65 27.40 -64.56
C THR A 11 19.89 28.24 -63.53
N ASN A 12 18.56 28.15 -63.51
CA ASN A 12 17.73 28.61 -62.39
C ASN A 12 17.29 27.38 -61.58
N CYS A 13 17.93 27.19 -60.43
CA CYS A 13 17.54 26.20 -59.43
C CYS A 13 16.26 26.69 -58.75
N VAL A 14 15.11 26.15 -59.14
CA VAL A 14 13.82 26.44 -58.52
C VAL A 14 13.74 25.65 -57.21
N TYR A 15 13.86 26.34 -56.08
CA TYR A 15 13.50 25.78 -54.76
C TYR A 15 11.97 25.62 -54.71
N PHE A 16 11.49 24.39 -54.87
CA PHE A 16 10.10 24.05 -54.61
C PHE A 16 9.92 23.87 -53.10
N LEU A 17 9.56 24.94 -52.41
CA LEU A 17 9.19 24.90 -51.00
C LEU A 17 7.80 24.27 -50.89
N MET A 18 7.72 22.96 -50.64
CA MET A 18 6.47 22.32 -50.20
C MET A 18 6.12 22.81 -48.81
N ILE A 19 5.22 23.78 -48.70
CA ILE A 19 4.54 24.07 -47.44
C ILE A 19 3.52 22.95 -47.24
N ILE A 20 3.91 21.91 -46.50
CA ILE A 20 2.96 20.94 -45.95
C ILE A 20 2.18 21.70 -44.89
N SER A 21 1.01 22.21 -45.27
CA SER A 21 0.00 22.67 -44.31
C SER A 21 -0.48 21.43 -43.55
N SER A 22 0.19 21.13 -42.44
CA SER A 22 -0.35 20.23 -41.42
C SER A 22 -1.54 20.94 -40.78
N VAL A 23 -2.73 20.63 -41.25
CA VAL A 23 -3.97 20.95 -40.53
C VAL A 23 -3.93 20.12 -39.24
N PHE A 24 -3.40 20.71 -38.17
CA PHE A 24 -3.63 20.24 -36.81
C PHE A 24 -5.09 20.54 -36.50
N LEU A 25 -5.97 19.56 -36.73
CA LEU A 25 -7.29 19.56 -36.10
C LEU A 25 -7.05 19.33 -34.60
N PHE A 26 -6.89 20.41 -33.84
CA PHE A 26 -7.19 20.36 -32.41
C PHE A 26 -8.67 20.04 -32.31
N GLN A 27 -9.00 18.75 -32.22
CA GLN A 27 -10.33 18.34 -31.83
C GLN A 27 -10.42 18.53 -30.32
N ASP A 28 -10.48 19.79 -29.89
CA ASP A 28 -10.98 20.16 -28.57
C ASP A 28 -12.43 19.72 -28.54
N ARG A 29 -12.66 18.44 -28.26
CA ARG A 29 -13.98 17.98 -27.88
C ARG A 29 -14.22 18.58 -26.51
N LEU A 30 -14.96 19.69 -26.46
CA LEU A 30 -15.66 20.15 -25.27
C LEU A 30 -16.65 19.06 -24.88
N MET A 31 -16.15 17.99 -24.27
CA MET A 31 -17.00 16.91 -23.83
C MET A 31 -17.46 17.28 -22.42
N ALA A 32 -18.75 17.61 -22.30
CA ALA A 32 -19.37 17.79 -21.01
C ALA A 32 -19.31 16.47 -20.21
N ASP A 33 -19.22 16.58 -18.89
CA ASP A 33 -19.37 15.43 -18.00
C ASP A 33 -20.74 14.78 -18.18
N ASN A 34 -20.80 13.46 -18.06
CA ASN A 34 -22.05 12.72 -18.00
C ASN A 34 -22.64 12.84 -16.60
N ILE A 35 -23.69 13.65 -16.46
CA ILE A 35 -24.32 13.93 -15.16
C ILE A 35 -25.58 13.08 -14.99
N ILE A 36 -25.60 12.25 -13.96
CA ILE A 36 -26.82 11.57 -13.48
C ILE A 36 -27.44 12.51 -12.44
N THR A 37 -28.58 13.10 -12.80
CA THR A 37 -29.19 14.19 -12.04
C THR A 37 -29.91 13.70 -10.79
N SER A 38 -29.97 14.56 -9.77
CA SER A 38 -30.66 14.26 -8.51
C SER A 38 -32.09 13.74 -8.74
N GLY A 39 -32.47 12.70 -7.99
CA GLY A 39 -33.79 12.05 -8.11
C GLY A 39 -33.94 11.09 -9.29
N THR A 40 -32.91 10.92 -10.13
CA THR A 40 -32.94 10.01 -11.27
C THR A 40 -32.12 8.74 -11.04
N THR A 41 -32.38 7.72 -11.87
CA THR A 41 -31.59 6.47 -11.90
C THR A 41 -31.06 6.22 -13.30
N MET A 42 -29.75 6.06 -13.42
CA MET A 42 -29.13 5.45 -14.60
C MET A 42 -29.00 3.94 -14.37
N ARG A 43 -29.65 3.14 -15.22
CA ARG A 43 -29.51 1.68 -15.22
C ARG A 43 -28.65 1.26 -16.40
N VAL A 44 -27.60 0.49 -16.14
CA VAL A 44 -26.91 -0.28 -17.19
C VAL A 44 -27.32 -1.74 -17.00
N THR A 45 -28.02 -2.31 -17.98
CA THR A 45 -28.50 -3.69 -17.90
C THR A 45 -27.38 -4.71 -18.09
N ALA A 46 -27.55 -5.91 -17.54
CA ALA A 46 -26.61 -7.00 -17.77
C ALA A 46 -26.45 -7.29 -19.27
N GLY A 47 -25.22 -7.58 -19.70
CA GLY A 47 -24.87 -7.77 -21.11
C GLY A 47 -24.66 -6.46 -21.91
N THR A 48 -25.01 -5.30 -21.35
CA THR A 48 -24.80 -4.00 -22.01
C THR A 48 -23.44 -3.40 -21.62
N THR A 49 -22.77 -2.78 -22.59
CA THR A 49 -21.59 -1.93 -22.35
C THR A 49 -21.92 -0.49 -22.67
N VAL A 50 -21.69 0.41 -21.71
CA VAL A 50 -21.77 1.86 -21.89
C VAL A 50 -20.36 2.42 -21.82
N VAL A 51 -19.97 3.23 -22.81
CA VAL A 51 -18.66 3.87 -22.86
C VAL A 51 -18.83 5.38 -22.70
N SER A 52 -18.25 5.92 -21.63
CA SER A 52 -18.12 7.35 -21.39
C SER A 52 -16.70 7.79 -21.73
N GLN A 53 -16.57 8.67 -22.73
CA GLN A 53 -15.30 9.33 -23.06
C GLN A 53 -14.94 10.45 -22.06
N THR A 54 -15.85 10.80 -21.16
CA THR A 54 -15.67 11.82 -20.11
C THR A 54 -15.88 11.27 -18.71
N SER A 55 -15.82 12.15 -17.72
CA SER A 55 -16.20 11.84 -16.35
C SER A 55 -17.70 11.53 -16.26
N VAL A 56 -18.05 10.67 -15.31
CA VAL A 56 -19.42 10.46 -14.87
C VAL A 56 -19.59 11.06 -13.48
N THR A 57 -20.57 11.93 -13.32
CA THR A 57 -20.94 12.53 -12.04
C THR A 57 -22.31 12.04 -11.62
N ILE A 58 -22.36 11.33 -10.50
CA ILE A 58 -23.59 10.95 -9.80
C ILE A 58 -23.89 12.07 -8.81
N GLN A 59 -24.91 12.89 -9.08
CA GLN A 59 -25.31 13.95 -8.15
C GLN A 59 -25.90 13.37 -6.86
N ASN A 60 -25.89 14.18 -5.80
CA ASN A 60 -26.52 13.79 -4.54
C ASN A 60 -28.00 13.44 -4.75
N GLY A 61 -28.43 12.27 -4.27
CA GLY A 61 -29.78 11.75 -4.47
C GLY A 61 -30.03 11.09 -5.84
N ALA A 62 -29.00 10.97 -6.69
CA ALA A 62 -29.05 10.20 -7.92
C ALA A 62 -28.53 8.76 -7.70
N THR A 63 -29.01 7.81 -8.52
CA THR A 63 -28.62 6.40 -8.44
C THR A 63 -27.95 5.94 -9.74
N LEU A 64 -26.76 5.36 -9.64
CA LEU A 64 -26.20 4.50 -10.68
C LEU A 64 -26.43 3.04 -10.29
N ASN A 65 -27.12 2.29 -11.15
CA ASN A 65 -27.29 0.84 -10.99
C ASN A 65 -26.71 0.14 -12.22
N ASN A 66 -25.41 -0.16 -12.16
CA ASN A 66 -24.68 -0.86 -13.20
C ASN A 66 -24.73 -2.38 -12.97
N LEU A 67 -25.40 -3.11 -13.86
CA LEU A 67 -25.43 -4.57 -13.92
C LEU A 67 -24.64 -5.11 -15.14
N GLY A 68 -24.20 -4.23 -16.04
CA GLY A 68 -23.39 -4.54 -17.22
C GLY A 68 -21.95 -4.05 -17.06
N THR A 69 -21.43 -3.39 -18.09
CA THR A 69 -20.09 -2.78 -18.08
C THR A 69 -20.20 -1.27 -18.33
N LEU A 70 -19.59 -0.47 -17.46
CA LEU A 70 -19.44 0.97 -17.62
C LEU A 70 -17.95 1.29 -17.79
N VAL A 71 -17.56 1.74 -18.98
CA VAL A 71 -16.18 2.10 -19.33
C VAL A 71 -16.02 3.62 -19.23
N LEU A 72 -15.06 4.08 -18.43
CA LEU A 72 -14.84 5.50 -18.15
C LEU A 72 -13.44 5.91 -18.60
N SER A 73 -13.36 6.92 -19.47
CA SER A 73 -12.10 7.59 -19.81
C SER A 73 -11.80 8.80 -18.91
N GLY A 74 -12.82 9.34 -18.23
CA GLY A 74 -12.69 10.41 -17.22
C GLY A 74 -13.00 9.95 -15.79
N ASN A 75 -13.19 10.89 -14.86
CA ASN A 75 -13.35 10.58 -13.44
C ASN A 75 -14.71 9.92 -13.13
N LEU A 76 -14.79 9.20 -12.00
CA LEU A 76 -16.06 8.84 -11.38
C LEU A 76 -16.26 9.69 -10.13
N THR A 77 -17.27 10.56 -10.15
CA THR A 77 -17.59 11.43 -9.02
C THR A 77 -18.93 11.04 -8.44
N ASN A 78 -18.95 10.50 -7.23
CA ASN A 78 -20.18 10.22 -6.50
C ASN A 78 -20.40 11.25 -5.38
N GLN A 79 -21.44 12.07 -5.52
CA GLN A 79 -21.74 13.15 -4.57
C GLN A 79 -22.74 12.73 -3.48
N ASN A 80 -23.16 11.46 -3.44
CA ASN A 80 -24.00 10.96 -2.36
C ASN A 80 -23.23 11.02 -1.03
N ALA A 81 -23.92 11.48 0.03
CA ALA A 81 -23.33 11.70 1.34
C ALA A 81 -22.94 10.40 2.08
N SER A 82 -23.53 9.27 1.69
CA SER A 82 -23.33 7.96 2.30
C SER A 82 -22.89 6.94 1.25
N ALA A 83 -22.17 5.91 1.69
CA ALA A 83 -21.82 4.79 0.83
C ALA A 83 -23.05 4.15 0.17
N ASN A 84 -23.04 4.07 -1.16
CA ASN A 84 -24.12 3.45 -1.92
C ASN A 84 -23.59 2.47 -2.96
N SER A 85 -24.40 1.45 -3.24
CA SER A 85 -24.13 0.50 -4.33
C SER A 85 -24.21 1.20 -5.67
N LEU A 86 -23.18 0.96 -6.49
CA LEU A 86 -23.17 1.33 -7.90
C LEU A 86 -23.68 0.19 -8.80
N GLY A 87 -24.16 -0.90 -8.21
CA GLY A 87 -24.57 -2.13 -8.88
C GLY A 87 -23.49 -3.22 -8.88
N THR A 88 -23.84 -4.42 -9.36
CA THR A 88 -22.98 -5.62 -9.34
C THR A 88 -22.13 -5.79 -10.61
N GLY A 89 -22.32 -4.94 -11.61
CA GLY A 89 -21.59 -4.94 -12.86
C GLY A 89 -20.14 -4.46 -12.72
N THR A 90 -19.48 -4.27 -13.86
CA THR A 90 -18.07 -3.87 -13.94
C THR A 90 -17.95 -2.39 -14.26
N ILE A 91 -17.16 -1.68 -13.47
CA ILE A 91 -16.65 -0.35 -13.84
C ILE A 91 -15.22 -0.52 -14.35
N VAL A 92 -14.93 0.01 -15.53
CA VAL A 92 -13.61 -0.04 -16.17
C VAL A 92 -13.04 1.38 -16.19
N MET A 93 -11.90 1.58 -15.54
CA MET A 93 -11.15 2.84 -15.59
C MET A 93 -10.12 2.72 -16.71
N SER A 94 -10.35 3.41 -17.83
CA SER A 94 -9.57 3.28 -19.07
C SER A 94 -9.08 4.60 -19.66
N GLY A 95 -8.89 5.62 -18.82
CA GLY A 95 -8.34 6.91 -19.24
C GLY A 95 -6.86 6.83 -19.61
N THR A 96 -6.35 7.90 -20.22
CA THR A 96 -4.91 8.07 -20.54
C THR A 96 -4.17 8.92 -19.51
N SER A 97 -4.90 9.72 -18.73
CA SER A 97 -4.40 10.52 -17.62
C SER A 97 -4.80 9.91 -16.28
N VAL A 98 -4.21 10.39 -15.18
CA VAL A 98 -4.65 9.98 -13.83
C VAL A 98 -6.15 10.26 -13.68
N GLN A 99 -6.91 9.23 -13.34
CA GLN A 99 -8.35 9.35 -13.06
C GLN A 99 -8.60 9.39 -11.54
N ALA A 100 -9.73 9.94 -11.13
CA ALA A 100 -10.17 9.92 -9.74
C ALA A 100 -11.46 9.09 -9.60
N ILE A 101 -11.55 8.36 -8.49
CA ILE A 101 -12.80 7.77 -8.00
C ILE A 101 -13.13 8.48 -6.67
N SER A 102 -14.10 9.39 -6.70
CA SER A 102 -14.47 10.24 -5.56
C SER A 102 -15.79 9.81 -4.93
N GLY A 103 -15.98 10.18 -3.66
CA GLY A 103 -17.18 9.82 -2.90
C GLY A 103 -17.12 8.43 -2.28
N GLN A 104 -18.22 8.01 -1.68
CA GLN A 104 -18.33 6.72 -1.01
C GLN A 104 -19.01 5.69 -1.91
N ASN A 105 -18.25 4.70 -2.39
CA ASN A 105 -18.72 3.80 -3.44
C ASN A 105 -18.73 2.35 -2.97
N ILE A 106 -19.76 1.59 -3.35
CA ILE A 106 -19.78 0.14 -3.24
C ILE A 106 -19.84 -0.45 -4.65
N PHE A 107 -18.73 -1.04 -5.08
CA PHE A 107 -18.53 -1.64 -6.39
C PHE A 107 -18.92 -3.12 -6.39
N GLY A 108 -19.53 -3.54 -7.50
CA GLY A 108 -19.55 -4.95 -7.92
C GLY A 108 -18.16 -5.38 -8.35
N ASN A 109 -17.72 -4.97 -9.54
CA ASN A 109 -16.41 -5.29 -10.09
C ASN A 109 -15.69 -4.00 -10.54
N LEU A 110 -14.36 -3.99 -10.45
CA LEU A 110 -13.51 -2.89 -10.89
C LEU A 110 -12.40 -3.43 -11.79
N THR A 111 -12.28 -2.91 -13.00
CA THR A 111 -11.14 -3.18 -13.89
C THR A 111 -10.30 -1.92 -14.02
N LEU A 112 -9.01 -2.06 -13.74
CA LEU A 112 -8.04 -0.98 -13.90
C LEU A 112 -7.25 -1.22 -15.18
N ASN A 113 -7.48 -0.35 -16.18
CA ASN A 113 -6.83 -0.36 -17.47
C ASN A 113 -6.35 1.05 -17.85
N ASN A 114 -5.66 1.69 -16.93
CA ASN A 114 -5.13 3.05 -17.06
C ASN A 114 -3.71 3.08 -16.50
N ALA A 115 -2.71 3.10 -17.37
CA ALA A 115 -1.29 3.07 -16.98
C ALA A 115 -0.88 4.26 -16.09
N SER A 116 -1.56 5.41 -16.22
CA SER A 116 -1.36 6.58 -15.36
C SER A 116 -1.93 6.37 -13.95
N GLY A 117 -2.84 5.41 -13.77
CA GLY A 117 -3.42 5.01 -12.50
C GLY A 117 -4.68 5.79 -12.11
N ILE A 118 -5.21 5.41 -10.95
CA ILE A 118 -6.35 6.08 -10.32
C ILE A 118 -5.99 6.55 -8.91
N THR A 119 -6.58 7.67 -8.49
CA THR A 119 -6.56 8.13 -7.11
C THR A 119 -7.92 7.91 -6.46
N LEU A 120 -7.92 7.37 -5.25
CA LEU A 120 -9.12 7.19 -4.47
C LEU A 120 -9.42 8.47 -3.67
N GLY A 121 -10.52 9.15 -4.01
CA GLY A 121 -11.02 10.38 -3.39
C GLY A 121 -12.10 10.16 -2.32
N GLY A 122 -12.37 8.91 -1.92
CA GLY A 122 -13.27 8.56 -0.83
C GLY A 122 -13.25 7.07 -0.53
N ASN A 123 -13.63 6.69 0.70
CA ASN A 123 -13.66 5.28 1.11
C ASN A 123 -14.54 4.47 0.16
N SER A 124 -14.06 3.33 -0.30
CA SER A 124 -14.78 2.47 -1.23
C SER A 124 -14.75 1.02 -0.80
N THR A 125 -15.81 0.30 -1.12
CA THR A 125 -15.94 -1.15 -0.91
C THR A 125 -16.07 -1.83 -2.27
N LEU A 126 -15.41 -2.97 -2.44
CA LEU A 126 -15.50 -3.81 -3.63
C LEU A 126 -15.94 -5.21 -3.20
N ASN A 127 -17.10 -5.65 -3.67
CA ASN A 127 -17.68 -6.94 -3.25
C ASN A 127 -17.35 -8.09 -4.21
N GLY A 128 -17.12 -7.79 -5.49
CA GLY A 128 -16.66 -8.73 -6.51
C GLY A 128 -15.16 -8.58 -6.78
N SER A 129 -14.75 -8.59 -8.05
CA SER A 129 -13.32 -8.67 -8.38
C SER A 129 -12.69 -7.31 -8.71
N ILE A 130 -11.45 -7.12 -8.28
CA ILE A 130 -10.54 -6.13 -8.86
C ILE A 130 -9.68 -6.82 -9.90
N THR A 131 -9.65 -6.30 -11.13
CA THR A 131 -8.80 -6.81 -12.21
C THR A 131 -7.75 -5.78 -12.57
N PHE A 132 -6.48 -6.07 -12.28
CA PHE A 132 -5.36 -5.24 -12.69
C PHE A 132 -4.92 -5.61 -14.11
N THR A 133 -5.29 -4.79 -15.10
CA THR A 133 -4.76 -4.88 -16.47
C THR A 133 -3.52 -4.00 -16.61
N SER A 134 -3.65 -2.73 -16.23
CA SER A 134 -2.55 -1.76 -16.19
C SER A 134 -2.96 -0.60 -15.28
N GLY A 135 -2.06 -0.16 -14.40
CA GLY A 135 -2.27 0.99 -13.53
C GLY A 135 -2.21 0.68 -12.05
N ARG A 136 -2.04 1.73 -11.26
CA ARG A 136 -2.03 1.66 -9.79
C ARG A 136 -3.27 2.32 -9.20
N ILE A 137 -3.66 1.90 -8.00
CA ILE A 137 -4.66 2.59 -7.18
C ILE A 137 -3.93 3.31 -6.04
N THR A 138 -3.90 4.64 -6.04
CA THR A 138 -3.35 5.43 -4.93
C THR A 138 -4.43 5.73 -3.91
N LEU A 139 -4.26 5.22 -2.69
CA LEU A 139 -5.24 5.34 -1.61
C LEU A 139 -5.31 6.73 -0.96
N GLY A 140 -4.15 7.40 -0.80
CA GLY A 140 -4.06 8.60 0.02
C GLY A 140 -4.51 8.33 1.46
N SER A 141 -5.51 9.08 1.94
CA SER A 141 -6.13 8.88 3.26
C SER A 141 -7.34 7.94 3.25
N ASN A 142 -7.72 7.41 2.09
CA ASN A 142 -8.95 6.65 1.91
C ASN A 142 -8.69 5.14 1.97
N ASN A 143 -9.70 4.39 2.41
CA ASN A 143 -9.63 2.94 2.49
C ASN A 143 -10.35 2.29 1.29
N LEU A 144 -9.74 1.24 0.76
CA LEU A 144 -10.40 0.31 -0.16
C LEU A 144 -10.67 -0.99 0.59
N LEU A 145 -11.93 -1.33 0.82
CA LEU A 145 -12.34 -2.58 1.45
C LEU A 145 -12.72 -3.62 0.40
N LEU A 146 -12.01 -4.73 0.37
CA LEU A 146 -12.35 -5.92 -0.39
C LEU A 146 -13.26 -6.80 0.47
N GLY A 147 -14.49 -7.04 0.00
CA GLY A 147 -15.47 -7.91 0.67
C GLY A 147 -14.99 -9.36 0.77
N THR A 148 -15.74 -10.22 1.46
CA THR A 148 -15.35 -11.62 1.71
C THR A 148 -15.14 -12.42 0.43
N ALA A 149 -16.02 -12.24 -0.56
CA ALA A 149 -15.95 -12.88 -1.88
C ALA A 149 -15.04 -12.14 -2.89
N ALA A 150 -14.45 -11.02 -2.51
CA ALA A 150 -13.70 -10.21 -3.44
C ALA A 150 -12.38 -10.87 -3.85
N LEU A 151 -12.10 -10.86 -5.15
CA LEU A 151 -10.92 -11.48 -5.76
C LEU A 151 -10.00 -10.41 -6.33
N VAL A 152 -8.70 -10.68 -6.27
CA VAL A 152 -7.68 -9.93 -7.00
C VAL A 152 -7.30 -10.75 -8.23
N ALA A 153 -7.64 -10.24 -9.41
CA ALA A 153 -7.36 -10.85 -10.70
C ALA A 153 -6.31 -10.03 -11.48
N GLY A 154 -5.77 -10.64 -12.53
CA GLY A 154 -4.63 -10.10 -13.29
C GLY A 154 -3.29 -10.51 -12.69
N ALA A 155 -2.24 -9.74 -13.01
CA ALA A 155 -0.88 -9.98 -12.52
C ALA A 155 -0.39 -8.76 -11.72
N PRO A 156 -0.61 -8.75 -10.39
CA PRO A 156 -0.08 -7.70 -9.54
C PRO A 156 1.43 -7.52 -9.69
N SER A 157 1.88 -6.26 -9.79
CA SER A 157 3.28 -5.87 -10.02
C SER A 157 3.46 -4.38 -9.73
N ALA A 158 4.67 -3.84 -9.92
CA ALA A 158 4.95 -2.41 -9.72
C ALA A 158 4.11 -1.48 -10.64
N THR A 159 3.65 -1.99 -11.78
CA THR A 159 2.75 -1.26 -12.69
C THR A 159 1.26 -1.52 -12.41
N SER A 160 0.96 -2.45 -11.51
CA SER A 160 -0.37 -3.04 -11.29
C SER A 160 -0.57 -3.39 -9.81
N MET A 161 -0.79 -2.40 -8.95
CA MET A 161 -0.91 -2.60 -7.51
C MET A 161 -1.70 -1.49 -6.81
N VAL A 162 -1.95 -1.66 -5.52
CA VAL A 162 -2.46 -0.60 -4.63
C VAL A 162 -1.28 0.11 -3.96
N VAL A 163 -1.16 1.42 -4.18
CA VAL A 163 -0.19 2.28 -3.49
C VAL A 163 -0.78 2.68 -2.15
N ALA A 164 -0.21 2.13 -1.07
CA ALA A 164 -0.74 2.22 0.29
C ALA A 164 0.21 2.96 1.25
N THR A 165 0.82 4.05 0.77
CA THR A 165 1.81 4.86 1.54
C THR A 165 1.22 5.95 2.42
N GLY A 166 -0.07 6.25 2.26
CA GLY A 166 -0.77 7.23 3.10
C GLY A 166 -1.34 6.62 4.38
N SER A 167 -2.25 7.35 5.03
CA SER A 167 -2.99 6.85 6.19
C SER A 167 -4.12 5.88 5.84
N GLY A 168 -4.50 5.81 4.55
CA GLY A 168 -5.48 4.86 4.02
C GLY A 168 -4.92 3.43 3.91
N GLN A 169 -5.78 2.44 4.07
CA GLN A 169 -5.40 1.02 4.03
C GLN A 169 -6.14 0.26 2.92
N LEU A 170 -5.47 -0.72 2.32
CA LEU A 170 -6.15 -1.79 1.61
C LEU A 170 -6.64 -2.80 2.64
N ARG A 171 -7.95 -3.03 2.69
CA ARG A 171 -8.60 -3.90 3.67
C ARG A 171 -9.21 -5.11 2.98
N LYS A 172 -9.26 -6.23 3.69
CA LYS A 172 -9.91 -7.48 3.25
C LYS A 172 -10.77 -8.03 4.38
N SER A 173 -12.04 -8.28 4.10
CA SER A 173 -12.92 -9.06 4.97
C SER A 173 -12.71 -10.56 4.76
N PHE A 174 -12.82 -11.33 5.82
CA PHE A 174 -12.64 -12.78 5.81
C PHE A 174 -13.95 -13.48 6.23
N SER A 175 -14.29 -14.58 5.53
CA SER A 175 -15.42 -15.45 5.90
C SER A 175 -15.04 -16.52 6.94
N GLY A 176 -13.75 -16.60 7.29
CA GLY A 176 -13.18 -17.60 8.19
C GLY A 176 -11.65 -17.56 8.11
N THR A 177 -11.02 -18.63 8.56
CA THR A 177 -9.57 -18.86 8.37
C THR A 177 -9.22 -18.91 6.87
N GLY A 178 -7.98 -18.57 6.54
CA GLY A 178 -7.51 -18.53 5.16
C GLY A 178 -6.45 -17.49 4.92
N SER A 179 -5.88 -17.58 3.71
CA SER A 179 -4.79 -16.70 3.27
C SER A 179 -5.28 -15.66 2.27
N PHE A 180 -4.70 -14.47 2.36
CA PHE A 180 -4.87 -13.40 1.39
C PHE A 180 -3.55 -12.65 1.20
N THR A 181 -3.16 -12.43 -0.05
CA THR A 181 -2.01 -11.59 -0.42
C THR A 181 -2.53 -10.22 -0.85
N PHE A 182 -2.22 -9.20 -0.05
CA PHE A 182 -2.49 -7.81 -0.37
C PHE A 182 -1.54 -7.35 -1.48
N PRO A 183 -2.04 -6.96 -2.66
CA PRO A 183 -1.22 -6.46 -3.77
C PRO A 183 -0.84 -5.01 -3.53
N VAL A 184 -0.05 -4.76 -2.48
CA VAL A 184 0.36 -3.40 -2.07
C VAL A 184 1.80 -3.10 -2.46
N GLY A 185 2.11 -1.82 -2.55
CA GLY A 185 3.46 -1.31 -2.73
C GLY A 185 3.48 0.20 -2.57
N ASP A 186 4.52 0.83 -3.08
CA ASP A 186 4.69 2.27 -3.08
C ASP A 186 5.11 2.84 -4.43
N ALA A 187 4.95 4.15 -4.56
CA ALA A 187 5.40 4.91 -5.73
C ALA A 187 6.21 6.14 -5.27
N ILE A 188 6.97 6.01 -4.18
CA ILE A 188 7.81 7.09 -3.64
C ILE A 188 9.26 6.81 -4.10
N GLY A 189 9.81 7.68 -4.94
CA GLY A 189 11.10 7.40 -5.57
C GLY A 189 10.95 6.29 -6.62
N THR A 190 11.61 5.15 -6.41
CA THR A 190 11.45 3.97 -7.27
C THR A 190 10.13 3.28 -6.93
N VAL A 191 9.36 2.90 -7.96
CA VAL A 191 8.08 2.21 -7.75
C VAL A 191 8.34 0.74 -7.39
N GLU A 192 7.85 0.30 -6.22
CA GLU A 192 8.19 -0.99 -5.65
C GLU A 192 6.93 -1.77 -5.26
N TYR A 193 6.83 -3.01 -5.74
CA TYR A 193 5.75 -3.92 -5.39
C TYR A 193 6.17 -4.83 -4.24
N THR A 194 5.65 -4.55 -3.05
CA THR A 194 6.00 -5.22 -1.79
C THR A 194 4.76 -5.84 -1.16
N PRO A 195 4.25 -6.95 -1.73
CA PRO A 195 3.03 -7.57 -1.24
C PRO A 195 3.18 -8.07 0.19
N VAL A 196 2.05 -8.07 0.90
CA VAL A 196 1.93 -8.62 2.25
C VAL A 196 0.95 -9.77 2.19
N THR A 197 1.34 -10.93 2.68
CA THR A 197 0.41 -12.06 2.83
C THR A 197 0.07 -12.20 4.29
N VAL A 198 -1.22 -12.36 4.58
CA VAL A 198 -1.72 -12.79 5.90
C VAL A 198 -2.39 -14.14 5.72
N ASN A 199 -2.26 -15.01 6.71
CA ASN A 199 -2.89 -16.32 6.73
C ASN A 199 -3.42 -16.61 8.13
N PHE A 200 -4.71 -16.42 8.34
CA PHE A 200 -5.36 -16.78 9.59
C PHE A 200 -5.49 -18.30 9.68
N THR A 201 -4.90 -18.90 10.71
CA THR A 201 -5.00 -20.34 11.01
C THR A 201 -6.02 -20.64 12.10
N ALA A 202 -6.42 -19.62 12.87
CA ALA A 202 -7.52 -19.67 13.83
C ALA A 202 -8.11 -18.26 14.02
N GLY A 203 -9.35 -18.16 14.53
CA GLY A 203 -9.97 -16.89 14.91
C GLY A 203 -11.49 -16.90 14.79
N SER A 204 -12.10 -15.87 15.37
CA SER A 204 -13.54 -15.55 15.25
C SER A 204 -13.70 -14.31 14.37
N PHE A 205 -14.62 -14.38 13.40
CA PHE A 205 -14.77 -13.37 12.34
C PHE A 205 -16.20 -12.79 12.36
N ALA A 206 -16.38 -11.62 12.97
CA ALA A 206 -17.67 -10.94 13.07
C ALA A 206 -18.11 -10.32 11.73
N ALA A 207 -19.39 -9.94 11.62
CA ALA A 207 -19.86 -9.16 10.48
C ALA A 207 -19.12 -7.81 10.40
N GLY A 208 -18.73 -7.41 9.19
CA GLY A 208 -17.94 -6.18 8.97
C GLY A 208 -16.47 -6.30 9.37
N ASN A 209 -15.96 -7.51 9.63
CA ASN A 209 -14.55 -7.71 9.94
C ASN A 209 -13.62 -7.29 8.79
N TYR A 210 -12.39 -6.96 9.13
CA TYR A 210 -11.31 -6.84 8.16
C TYR A 210 -9.93 -7.05 8.78
N ALA A 211 -8.96 -7.43 7.95
CA ALA A 211 -7.55 -7.10 8.12
C ALA A 211 -7.16 -6.02 7.09
N GLY A 212 -6.33 -5.06 7.48
CA GLY A 212 -5.93 -3.92 6.67
C GLY A 212 -4.42 -3.74 6.65
N VAL A 213 -3.90 -3.31 5.50
CA VAL A 213 -2.47 -3.06 5.28
C VAL A 213 -2.24 -1.67 4.71
N ASN A 214 -1.29 -0.95 5.29
CA ASN A 214 -0.58 0.17 4.69
C ASN A 214 0.93 0.01 4.94
N LEU A 215 1.74 0.87 4.34
CA LEU A 215 3.20 0.79 4.45
C LEU A 215 3.85 2.15 4.39
N THR A 216 5.13 2.22 4.73
CA THR A 216 5.95 3.42 4.63
C THR A 216 7.31 3.04 4.07
N ASN A 217 7.75 3.73 3.03
CA ASN A 217 9.06 3.57 2.40
C ASN A 217 10.11 4.43 3.13
N SER A 218 10.42 4.05 4.36
CA SER A 218 11.49 4.63 5.17
C SER A 218 11.86 3.67 6.30
N ALA A 219 13.05 3.85 6.89
CA ALA A 219 13.38 3.22 8.15
C ALA A 219 12.31 3.51 9.21
N TYR A 220 12.04 2.53 10.07
CA TYR A 220 11.25 2.79 11.27
C TYR A 220 12.03 3.72 12.22
N PRO A 221 11.40 4.72 12.85
CA PRO A 221 12.09 5.66 13.74
C PRO A 221 12.88 4.95 14.84
N GLY A 222 14.19 5.24 14.94
CA GLY A 222 15.09 4.63 15.92
C GLY A 222 15.70 3.29 15.50
N ALA A 223 15.49 2.83 14.27
CA ALA A 223 16.24 1.69 13.72
C ALA A 223 17.76 1.98 13.73
N THR A 224 18.55 1.02 14.22
CA THR A 224 20.02 1.08 14.28
C THR A 224 20.62 -0.27 13.87
N GLY A 225 21.89 -0.30 13.49
CA GLY A 225 22.54 -1.52 12.98
C GLY A 225 22.08 -1.86 11.56
N SER A 226 21.81 -3.14 11.30
CA SER A 226 21.21 -3.59 10.03
C SER A 226 19.68 -3.51 10.09
N TYR A 227 19.02 -3.00 9.06
CA TYR A 227 17.56 -2.83 9.05
C TYR A 227 16.99 -2.73 7.63
N ILE A 228 15.66 -2.76 7.54
CA ILE A 228 14.91 -2.54 6.30
C ILE A 228 14.37 -1.11 6.30
N ASN A 229 14.57 -0.37 5.20
CA ASN A 229 14.00 0.95 4.93
C ASN A 229 12.50 0.88 4.59
N ARG A 230 11.76 0.05 5.32
CA ARG A 230 10.33 -0.16 5.11
C ARG A 230 9.69 -0.67 6.38
N PHE A 231 8.46 -0.22 6.63
CA PHE A 231 7.60 -0.84 7.64
C PHE A 231 6.16 -0.90 7.15
N TRP A 232 5.43 -1.89 7.67
CA TRP A 232 4.05 -2.17 7.31
C TRP A 232 3.17 -2.00 8.55
N GLY A 233 2.11 -1.21 8.41
CA GLY A 233 1.02 -1.21 9.39
C GLY A 233 0.04 -2.31 9.02
N VAL A 234 -0.20 -3.22 9.95
CA VAL A 234 -1.27 -4.22 9.83
C VAL A 234 -2.28 -3.96 10.94
N ALA A 235 -3.54 -3.84 10.58
CA ALA A 235 -4.63 -3.59 11.51
C ALA A 235 -5.78 -4.57 11.27
N GLN A 236 -6.65 -4.71 12.26
CA GLN A 236 -7.84 -5.54 12.19
C GLN A 236 -9.00 -4.92 12.94
N SER A 237 -10.21 -5.27 12.51
CA SER A 237 -11.45 -5.02 13.24
C SER A 237 -12.37 -6.22 13.09
N GLY A 238 -13.13 -6.56 14.14
CA GLY A 238 -14.07 -7.68 14.11
C GLY A 238 -13.43 -9.07 13.97
N ILE A 239 -12.09 -9.19 14.08
CA ILE A 239 -11.37 -10.46 14.13
C ILE A 239 -10.74 -10.62 15.51
N THR A 240 -11.13 -11.65 16.25
CA THR A 240 -10.70 -11.87 17.65
C THR A 240 -10.24 -13.31 17.89
N GLY A 241 -9.45 -13.53 18.95
CA GLY A 241 -8.96 -14.85 19.34
C GLY A 241 -8.19 -15.57 18.22
N PHE A 242 -7.48 -14.80 17.38
CA PHE A 242 -6.91 -15.32 16.15
C PHE A 242 -5.46 -15.79 16.32
N THR A 243 -5.04 -16.64 15.40
CA THR A 243 -3.63 -16.93 15.12
C THR A 243 -3.40 -16.70 13.64
N CYS A 244 -2.34 -15.97 13.28
CA CYS A 244 -2.05 -15.58 11.93
C CYS A 244 -0.56 -15.73 11.61
N ASN A 245 -0.26 -16.21 10.41
CA ASN A 245 1.08 -16.14 9.83
C ASN A 245 1.10 -15.02 8.80
N ALA A 246 2.12 -14.17 8.83
CA ALA A 246 2.29 -13.08 7.87
C ALA A 246 3.67 -13.09 7.24
N THR A 247 3.73 -12.72 5.97
CA THR A 247 4.98 -12.50 5.23
C THR A 247 4.97 -11.12 4.59
N PHE A 248 6.11 -10.44 4.63
CA PHE A 248 6.29 -9.10 4.09
C PHE A 248 7.46 -9.13 3.08
N LYS A 249 7.16 -8.90 1.80
CA LYS A 249 8.18 -8.79 0.75
C LYS A 249 8.82 -7.41 0.81
N TYR A 250 10.13 -7.32 0.85
CA TYR A 250 10.89 -6.09 0.66
C TYR A 250 11.70 -6.15 -0.64
N MET A 251 12.25 -5.02 -1.05
CA MET A 251 13.21 -4.95 -2.15
C MET A 251 14.64 -5.05 -1.62
N PRO A 252 15.59 -5.63 -2.38
CA PRO A 252 17.01 -5.62 -1.98
C PRO A 252 17.54 -4.21 -1.69
N ALA A 253 17.01 -3.19 -2.36
CA ALA A 253 17.35 -1.78 -2.12
C ALA A 253 16.86 -1.24 -0.77
N ASP A 254 15.89 -1.90 -0.13
CA ASP A 254 15.45 -1.54 1.21
C ASP A 254 16.48 -1.93 2.29
N VAL A 255 17.43 -2.84 1.98
CA VAL A 255 18.37 -3.39 2.97
C VAL A 255 19.45 -2.36 3.30
N VAL A 256 19.59 -2.05 4.58
CA VAL A 256 20.73 -1.30 5.13
C VAL A 256 21.53 -2.21 6.04
N GLY A 257 22.84 -2.31 5.82
CA GLY A 257 23.74 -3.16 6.60
C GLY A 257 23.77 -4.61 6.11
N THR A 258 23.84 -5.56 7.05
CA THR A 258 23.96 -7.00 6.74
C THR A 258 22.60 -7.69 6.87
N GLU A 259 22.04 -8.13 5.74
CA GLU A 259 20.67 -8.67 5.66
C GLU A 259 20.41 -9.88 6.55
N ASN A 260 21.36 -10.82 6.64
CA ASN A 260 21.21 -12.03 7.44
C ASN A 260 21.25 -11.78 8.97
N LEU A 261 21.48 -10.54 9.40
CA LEU A 261 21.37 -10.13 10.80
C LEU A 261 20.00 -9.50 11.11
N ILE A 262 19.18 -9.24 10.09
CA ILE A 262 17.88 -8.58 10.20
C ILE A 262 16.83 -9.61 10.62
N TYR A 263 16.05 -9.30 11.66
CA TYR A 263 14.91 -10.12 12.08
C TYR A 263 13.61 -9.43 11.73
N CYS A 264 12.60 -10.20 11.32
CA CYS A 264 11.22 -9.72 11.31
C CYS A 264 10.77 -9.44 12.74
N LEU A 265 10.15 -8.30 12.99
CA LEU A 265 9.65 -7.94 14.30
C LEU A 265 8.38 -7.10 14.22
N ARG A 266 7.58 -7.16 15.28
CA ARG A 266 6.41 -6.32 15.50
C ARG A 266 6.71 -5.32 16.61
N ILE A 267 6.62 -4.01 16.34
CA ILE A 267 6.99 -2.93 17.27
C ILE A 267 5.81 -2.43 18.11
N THR A 268 4.66 -2.21 17.49
CA THR A 268 3.42 -1.76 18.14
C THR A 268 2.44 -2.93 18.25
N PRO A 269 1.47 -2.95 19.19
CA PRO A 269 1.03 -1.86 20.09
C PRO A 269 1.71 -1.76 21.46
N VAL A 270 2.56 -2.71 21.87
CA VAL A 270 3.59 -2.63 22.94
C VAL A 270 4.17 -4.05 23.14
N SER A 271 5.40 -4.11 23.66
CA SER A 271 6.36 -5.22 23.61
C SER A 271 6.76 -5.59 22.19
N VAL A 272 8.02 -5.31 21.87
CA VAL A 272 8.63 -5.73 20.61
C VAL A 272 8.70 -7.24 20.60
N VAL A 273 8.13 -7.86 19.56
CA VAL A 273 8.18 -9.32 19.36
C VAL A 273 9.06 -9.59 18.15
N TYR A 274 10.11 -10.38 18.34
CA TYR A 274 10.97 -10.87 17.27
C TYR A 274 10.44 -12.20 16.74
N PHE A 275 10.54 -12.38 15.42
CA PHE A 275 10.17 -13.60 14.71
C PHE A 275 11.40 -14.21 14.04
N SER A 276 11.29 -14.59 12.76
CA SER A 276 12.38 -15.22 12.02
C SER A 276 13.35 -14.20 11.45
N VAL A 277 14.60 -14.63 11.23
CA VAL A 277 15.58 -13.90 10.43
C VAL A 277 15.06 -13.68 9.00
N ALA A 278 15.46 -12.58 8.39
CA ALA A 278 15.14 -12.25 7.01
C ALA A 278 15.64 -13.35 6.06
N ASN A 279 14.77 -13.78 5.13
CA ASN A 279 15.14 -14.74 4.11
C ASN A 279 15.75 -14.00 2.91
N THR A 280 17.08 -14.00 2.83
CA THR A 280 17.88 -13.28 1.83
C THR A 280 17.79 -13.86 0.40
N ALA A 281 17.26 -15.08 0.25
CA ALA A 281 17.06 -15.67 -1.08
C ALA A 281 15.74 -15.19 -1.72
N SER A 282 14.79 -14.77 -0.89
CA SER A 282 13.44 -14.39 -1.32
C SER A 282 13.05 -12.97 -0.94
N ASP A 283 13.94 -12.21 -0.29
CA ASP A 283 13.69 -10.88 0.29
C ASP A 283 12.39 -10.83 1.13
N LEU A 284 12.22 -11.80 2.04
CA LEU A 284 11.01 -11.94 2.85
C LEU A 284 11.29 -11.84 4.34
N LEU A 285 10.47 -11.05 5.04
CA LEU A 285 10.30 -11.10 6.48
C LEU A 285 9.11 -12.00 6.80
N THR A 286 9.24 -12.88 7.80
CA THR A 286 8.19 -13.83 8.19
C THR A 286 7.88 -13.75 9.68
N ALA A 287 6.60 -13.60 10.01
CA ALA A 287 6.06 -13.58 11.37
C ALA A 287 4.97 -14.66 11.50
N ASN A 288 5.29 -15.76 12.17
CA ASN A 288 4.35 -16.86 12.41
C ASN A 288 3.75 -16.77 13.82
N GLY A 289 2.51 -17.23 13.98
CA GLY A 289 1.86 -17.30 15.28
C GLY A 289 1.45 -15.94 15.86
N ILE A 290 1.20 -14.95 15.00
CA ILE A 290 0.74 -13.62 15.41
C ILE A 290 -0.66 -13.73 16.03
N THR A 291 -0.82 -13.18 17.23
CA THR A 291 -2.11 -13.09 17.94
C THR A 291 -2.63 -11.65 18.07
N GLU A 292 -1.82 -10.68 17.65
CA GLU A 292 -2.15 -9.26 17.67
C GLU A 292 -1.31 -8.54 16.58
N PHE A 293 -1.97 -7.77 15.71
CA PHE A 293 -1.28 -6.99 14.68
C PHE A 293 -0.78 -5.64 15.21
N GLY A 294 0.02 -4.97 14.38
CA GLY A 294 0.60 -3.66 14.63
C GLY A 294 1.56 -3.31 13.52
N THR A 295 2.65 -2.63 13.84
CA THR A 295 3.69 -2.25 12.88
C THR A 295 4.77 -3.30 12.80
N PHE A 296 5.02 -3.81 11.60
CA PHE A 296 6.07 -4.79 11.31
C PHE A 296 7.21 -4.15 10.52
N THR A 297 8.44 -4.54 10.81
CA THR A 297 9.64 -4.11 10.08
C THR A 297 10.77 -5.14 10.26
N GLY A 298 11.93 -4.87 9.67
CA GLY A 298 13.14 -5.66 9.86
C GLY A 298 14.23 -4.83 10.53
N ILE A 299 14.71 -5.25 11.71
CA ILE A 299 15.85 -4.63 12.41
C ILE A 299 16.73 -5.73 12.98
N GLN A 300 18.03 -5.48 13.05
CA GLN A 300 19.00 -6.33 13.70
C GLN A 300 18.65 -6.51 15.18
N GLN A 301 18.61 -7.77 15.62
CA GLN A 301 18.49 -8.06 17.04
C GLN A 301 19.80 -7.67 17.74
N LEU A 302 19.73 -6.68 18.63
CA LEU A 302 20.84 -6.38 19.52
C LEU A 302 21.00 -7.56 20.49
N ALA A 303 22.18 -8.20 20.48
CA ALA A 303 22.49 -9.24 21.44
C ALA A 303 22.29 -8.69 22.87
N ASN A 304 21.63 -9.45 23.74
CA ASN A 304 21.53 -9.11 25.15
C ASN A 304 22.95 -8.84 25.68
N LYS A 305 23.22 -7.60 26.10
CA LYS A 305 24.45 -7.31 26.81
C LYS A 305 24.35 -7.94 28.20
N THR A 306 25.12 -8.99 28.45
CA THR A 306 25.28 -9.52 29.81
C THR A 306 25.92 -8.45 30.69
N LEU A 307 25.17 -7.93 31.66
CA LEU A 307 25.72 -7.01 32.66
C LEU A 307 26.40 -7.84 33.75
N ASN A 308 27.73 -7.98 33.67
CA ASN A 308 28.51 -8.58 34.74
C ASN A 308 28.68 -7.57 35.87
N LEU A 309 27.80 -7.59 36.89
CA LEU A 309 27.99 -6.80 38.11
C LEU A 309 28.93 -7.54 39.05
N THR A 310 30.13 -7.00 39.29
CA THR A 310 30.98 -7.41 40.40
C THR A 310 30.66 -6.54 41.61
N ALA A 311 30.06 -7.12 42.66
CA ALA A 311 29.93 -6.45 43.95
C ALA A 311 31.16 -6.77 44.80
N LEU A 312 31.93 -5.75 45.18
CA LEU A 312 32.95 -5.86 46.22
C LEU A 312 32.24 -5.78 47.57
N LEU A 313 32.22 -6.87 48.32
CA LEU A 313 31.74 -6.87 49.70
C LEU A 313 32.94 -6.59 50.61
N GLU A 314 33.03 -5.36 51.11
CA GLU A 314 33.93 -5.03 52.22
C GLU A 314 33.17 -5.10 53.54
N GLY A 315 33.72 -5.84 54.50
CA GLY A 315 33.19 -5.97 55.85
C GLY A 315 34.31 -5.79 56.88
N LEU A 316 33.97 -5.25 58.05
CA LEU A 316 34.94 -5.09 59.15
C LEU A 316 35.45 -6.47 59.60
N TYR A 317 36.75 -6.71 59.43
CA TYR A 317 37.42 -7.92 59.90
C TYR A 317 37.61 -7.85 61.42
N LEU A 318 37.08 -8.82 62.16
CA LEU A 318 37.23 -8.90 63.61
C LEU A 318 38.38 -9.87 63.96
N PRO A 319 39.56 -9.37 64.38
CA PRO A 319 40.76 -10.21 64.54
C PRO A 319 40.62 -11.30 65.59
N GLU A 320 39.81 -11.06 66.63
CA GLU A 320 39.62 -11.97 67.77
C GLU A 320 38.74 -13.19 67.43
N GLN A 321 37.93 -13.10 66.37
CA GLN A 321 36.98 -14.16 65.98
C GLN A 321 37.41 -14.89 64.69
N ARG A 322 38.45 -14.42 63.99
CA ARG A 322 38.86 -14.88 62.64
C ARG A 322 37.68 -15.05 61.66
N GLN A 323 36.66 -14.21 61.76
CA GLN A 323 35.46 -14.27 60.91
C GLN A 323 35.07 -12.89 60.41
N THR A 324 34.60 -12.82 59.16
CA THR A 324 33.85 -11.67 58.63
C THR A 324 32.39 -11.79 59.08
N ARG A 325 31.77 -10.74 59.64
CA ARG A 325 30.34 -10.77 60.00
C ARG A 325 29.51 -11.06 58.74
N SER A 326 28.88 -12.23 58.67
CA SER A 326 28.23 -12.77 57.47
C SER A 326 26.78 -12.29 57.23
N ALA A 327 26.36 -11.17 57.83
CA ALA A 327 24.97 -10.73 57.75
C ALA A 327 24.86 -9.31 57.20
N LEU A 328 24.75 -9.22 55.87
CA LEU A 328 24.22 -8.03 55.20
C LEU A 328 22.99 -8.43 54.38
N ASN A 329 21.81 -8.09 54.90
CA ASN A 329 20.57 -8.12 54.13
C ASN A 329 20.58 -6.94 53.16
N TYR A 330 20.96 -7.17 51.90
CA TYR A 330 20.84 -6.15 50.87
C TYR A 330 19.62 -6.44 49.98
N THR A 331 18.63 -5.55 50.04
CA THR A 331 17.56 -5.51 49.04
C THR A 331 18.03 -4.62 47.89
N ILE A 332 18.26 -5.20 46.71
CA ILE A 332 18.52 -4.41 45.50
C ILE A 332 17.24 -3.63 45.19
N ARG A 333 17.22 -2.32 45.46
CA ARG A 333 16.11 -1.46 45.05
C ARG A 333 16.28 -1.08 43.57
N PRO A 334 15.22 -1.14 42.74
CA PRO A 334 15.28 -0.86 41.30
C PRO A 334 15.83 0.53 40.91
N ALA A 335 15.98 1.45 41.86
CA ALA A 335 16.44 2.82 41.60
C ALA A 335 17.89 2.90 41.05
N MET A 336 18.75 1.92 41.32
CA MET A 336 20.14 1.95 40.81
C MET A 336 20.27 1.62 39.31
N LEU A 337 19.20 1.14 38.66
CA LEU A 337 19.21 0.88 37.20
C LEU A 337 19.01 2.13 36.34
N ARG A 338 18.62 3.28 36.91
CA ARG A 338 18.32 4.49 36.12
C ARG A 338 19.56 5.23 35.59
N ASN A 339 20.72 5.05 36.22
CA ASN A 339 21.93 5.81 35.87
C ASN A 339 22.88 5.10 34.89
N CYS A 340 22.61 3.84 34.50
CA CYS A 340 23.41 3.12 33.49
C CYS A 340 22.78 3.12 32.08
N LEU A 341 21.61 3.76 31.90
CA LEU A 341 20.87 3.78 30.63
C LEU A 341 20.85 5.14 29.91
N LEU A 342 21.64 6.12 30.37
CA LEU A 342 21.78 7.41 29.69
C LEU A 342 23.25 7.81 29.58
N PRO A 343 23.86 7.66 28.40
CA PRO A 343 24.81 8.63 27.90
C PRO A 343 24.14 9.47 26.80
N GLU A 344 24.13 10.78 27.03
CA GLU A 344 24.06 11.84 26.01
C GLU A 344 22.71 12.09 25.31
N MET A 345 21.81 12.75 26.04
CA MET A 345 21.05 13.86 25.48
C MET A 345 21.30 15.10 26.33
N LEU A 346 22.40 15.81 26.05
CA LEU A 346 22.63 17.24 26.38
C LEU A 346 24.02 17.65 25.88
N THR A 347 24.11 17.97 24.59
CA THR A 347 24.74 19.19 24.03
C THR A 347 24.31 19.35 22.58
#